data_AF-A0A9E5YBY3-F1
#
_entry.id   AF-A0A9E5YBY3-F1
#
_cell.length_a   1.000
_cell.length_b   1.000
_cell.length_c   1.000
_cell.angle_alpha   90.00
_cell.angle_beta   90.00
_cell.angle_gamma   90.00
#
_symmetry.space_group_name_H-M   'P 1'
#
loop_
_entity.id
_entity.type
_entity.pdbx_description
1 polymer ?
#
loop_
_entity_poly.entity_id
_entity_poly.type
_entity_poly.pdbx_seq_one_letter_code
_entity_poly.pdbx_strand_id
1 'polypeptide(L)'
;MRKKRFLAAILLGVSFCFVSGVGYGEVIIPPKPSRIVGELLVLKMLYEDEPLWPYIEEIRGEMLEEIGLLKLYNNLLTARINYMMSNPTTFTSVYIYYDSIGWIEEFFEDVNTKGKIYVVIRDFREYFSDRSGVALKEAFKIYLDVIYSFIENLATDMDNDIVALFISEGGIRLGYFYQGEYHLWEE
;
A
#
# COMPACT_ATOMS: atom_id res chain seq x y z
N MET A 1 -23.36 -29.37 18.56
CA MET A 1 -23.67 -28.12 17.83
C MET A 1 -23.73 -26.84 18.68
N ARG A 2 -24.43 -26.79 19.84
CA ARG A 2 -24.55 -25.54 20.64
C ARG A 2 -23.22 -24.87 21.06
N LYS A 3 -22.21 -25.67 21.42
CA LYS A 3 -20.90 -25.13 21.87
C LYS A 3 -20.08 -24.46 20.75
N LYS A 4 -20.17 -24.96 19.51
CA LYS A 4 -19.48 -24.39 18.35
C LYS A 4 -20.04 -23.00 17.98
N ARG A 5 -21.37 -22.84 18.02
CA ARG A 5 -22.04 -21.56 17.74
C ARG A 5 -21.71 -20.46 18.76
N PHE A 6 -21.50 -20.83 20.02
CA PHE A 6 -21.13 -19.88 21.07
C PHE A 6 -19.69 -19.36 20.89
N LEU A 7 -18.76 -20.23 20.48
CA LEU A 7 -17.37 -19.83 20.19
C LEU A 7 -17.28 -18.89 18.98
N ALA A 8 -18.02 -19.17 17.91
CA ALA A 8 -18.08 -18.30 16.72
C ALA A 8 -18.62 -16.90 17.06
N ALA A 9 -19.65 -16.81 17.91
CA ALA A 9 -20.20 -15.52 18.35
C ALA A 9 -19.18 -14.70 19.17
N ILE A 10 -18.37 -15.35 20.01
CA ILE A 10 -17.31 -14.67 20.78
C ILE A 10 -16.21 -14.15 19.85
N LEU A 11 -15.75 -14.95 18.89
CA LEU A 11 -14.71 -14.55 17.95
C LEU A 11 -15.15 -13.37 17.06
N LEU A 12 -16.40 -13.40 16.57
CA LEU A 12 -17.00 -12.28 15.84
C LEU A 12 -17.12 -11.02 16.71
N GLY A 13 -17.56 -11.16 17.97
CA GLY A 13 -17.67 -10.03 18.89
C GLY A 13 -16.33 -9.34 19.17
N VAL A 14 -15.26 -10.12 19.39
CA VAL A 14 -13.92 -9.57 19.64
C VAL A 14 -13.35 -8.85 18.41
N SER A 15 -13.62 -9.36 17.20
CA SER A 15 -13.17 -8.71 15.95
C SER A 15 -13.81 -7.33 15.71
N PHE A 16 -15.05 -7.14 16.17
CA PHE A 16 -15.76 -5.85 16.06
C PHE A 16 -15.28 -4.80 17.08
N CYS A 17 -14.65 -5.20 18.18
CA CYS A 17 -14.16 -4.26 19.20
C CYS A 17 -12.88 -3.51 18.81
N PHE A 18 -12.20 -3.87 17.72
CA PHE A 18 -10.99 -3.19 17.21
C PHE A 18 -11.28 -2.14 16.13
N VAL A 19 -12.52 -1.65 16.03
CA VAL A 19 -12.87 -0.47 15.22
C VAL A 19 -12.82 0.76 16.12
N SER A 20 -11.61 1.19 16.48
CA SER A 20 -11.41 2.46 17.16
C SER A 20 -11.41 3.57 16.11
N GLY A 21 -12.43 4.42 16.15
CA GLY A 21 -12.44 5.70 15.46
C GLY A 21 -11.61 6.77 16.18
N VAL A 22 -11.42 7.87 15.45
CA VAL A 22 -10.97 9.22 15.84
C VAL A 22 -9.46 9.50 15.75
N GLY A 23 -9.10 10.37 14.81
CA GLY A 23 -7.84 11.13 14.80
C GLY A 23 -7.51 11.73 13.43
N TYR A 24 -7.56 13.06 13.31
CA TYR A 24 -7.29 13.83 12.10
C TYR A 24 -5.92 13.51 11.46
N GLY A 25 -5.95 13.32 10.15
CA GLY A 25 -4.84 12.86 9.32
C GLY A 25 -5.36 11.63 8.58
N GLU A 26 -5.68 11.76 7.30
CA GLU A 26 -6.13 10.65 6.46
C GLU A 26 -5.03 9.59 6.37
N VAL A 27 -5.00 8.71 7.37
CA VAL A 27 -4.38 7.40 7.25
C VAL A 27 -5.38 6.63 6.41
N ILE A 28 -5.14 6.57 5.10
CA ILE A 28 -5.76 5.57 4.24
C ILE A 28 -5.22 4.23 4.76
N ILE A 29 -5.97 3.63 5.67
CA ILE A 29 -5.72 2.27 6.14
C ILE A 29 -6.11 1.38 4.96
N PRO A 30 -5.18 0.63 4.35
CA PRO A 30 -5.52 -0.31 3.30
C PRO A 30 -6.62 -1.27 3.82
N PRO A 31 -7.48 -1.82 2.93
CA PRO A 31 -8.54 -2.74 3.33
C PRO A 31 -7.96 -3.81 4.27
N LYS A 32 -8.51 -3.90 5.49
CA LYS A 32 -7.98 -4.75 6.56
C LYS A 32 -7.88 -6.21 6.05
N PRO A 33 -6.68 -6.81 5.97
CA PRO A 33 -6.52 -8.20 5.54
C PRO A 33 -7.27 -9.17 6.47
N SER A 34 -7.37 -8.82 7.77
CA SER A 34 -7.97 -9.64 8.83
C SER A 34 -9.42 -10.08 8.65
N ARG A 35 -10.13 -9.59 7.62
CA ARG A 35 -11.54 -9.92 7.40
C ARG A 35 -11.69 -11.26 6.67
N ILE A 36 -10.74 -11.63 5.80
CA ILE A 36 -10.91 -12.77 4.88
C ILE A 36 -10.64 -14.10 5.59
N VAL A 37 -9.48 -14.27 6.23
CA VAL A 37 -9.15 -15.54 6.92
C VAL A 37 -10.09 -15.80 8.10
N GLY A 38 -10.39 -14.77 8.89
CA GLY A 38 -11.32 -14.88 10.03
C GLY A 38 -12.75 -15.28 9.59
N GLU A 39 -13.27 -14.67 8.52
CA GLU A 39 -14.59 -15.00 7.98
C GLU A 39 -14.60 -16.39 7.29
N LEU A 40 -13.53 -16.76 6.56
CA LEU A 40 -13.36 -18.10 5.95
C LEU A 40 -13.34 -19.22 6.99
N LEU A 41 -12.59 -19.04 8.08
CA LEU A 41 -12.50 -20.02 9.16
C LEU A 41 -13.87 -20.19 9.85
N VAL A 42 -14.55 -19.07 10.12
CA VAL A 42 -15.88 -19.07 10.74
C VAL A 42 -16.93 -19.70 9.80
N LEU A 43 -16.90 -19.41 8.50
CA LEU A 43 -17.80 -20.00 7.51
C LEU A 43 -17.58 -21.52 7.39
N LYS A 44 -16.33 -21.98 7.21
CA LYS A 44 -16.03 -23.44 7.15
C LYS A 44 -16.44 -24.14 8.44
N MET A 45 -16.21 -23.54 9.61
CA MET A 45 -16.61 -24.13 10.91
C MET A 45 -18.13 -24.15 11.16
N LEU A 46 -18.91 -23.27 10.53
CA LEU A 46 -20.35 -23.14 10.73
C LEU A 46 -21.17 -24.01 9.78
N TYR A 47 -20.66 -24.29 8.58
CA TYR A 47 -21.43 -24.90 7.50
C TYR A 47 -21.00 -26.33 7.13
N GLU A 48 -19.82 -26.80 7.56
CA GLU A 48 -19.33 -28.14 7.23
C GLU A 48 -19.08 -28.98 8.49
N ASP A 49 -19.59 -30.21 8.51
CA ASP A 49 -19.27 -31.23 9.53
C ASP A 49 -17.96 -31.98 9.20
N GLU A 50 -17.20 -31.49 8.21
CA GLU A 50 -15.92 -32.07 7.82
C GLU A 50 -14.79 -31.73 8.82
N PRO A 51 -13.81 -32.65 9.00
CA PRO A 51 -12.63 -32.37 9.80
C PRO A 51 -11.80 -31.26 9.13
N LEU A 52 -11.37 -30.26 9.90
CA LEU A 52 -10.59 -29.11 9.40
C LEU A 52 -9.19 -29.46 8.88
N TRP A 53 -8.67 -30.65 9.17
CA TRP A 53 -7.29 -31.05 8.89
C TRP A 53 -6.84 -30.84 7.42
N PRO A 54 -7.65 -31.14 6.38
CA PRO A 54 -7.27 -30.90 4.99
C PRO A 54 -7.03 -29.41 4.65
N TYR A 55 -7.66 -28.50 5.41
CA TYR A 55 -7.62 -27.06 5.15
C TYR A 55 -6.59 -26.31 6.00
N ILE A 56 -5.96 -26.97 7.00
CA ILE A 56 -5.03 -26.29 7.91
C ILE A 56 -3.80 -25.74 7.19
N GLU A 57 -3.28 -26.47 6.21
CA GLU A 57 -2.10 -26.02 5.45
C GLU A 57 -2.44 -24.88 4.48
N GLU A 58 -3.63 -24.90 3.87
CA GLU A 58 -4.16 -23.79 3.07
C GLU A 58 -4.33 -22.53 3.92
N ILE A 59 -5.04 -22.64 5.04
CA ILE A 59 -5.25 -21.55 6.00
C ILE A 59 -3.91 -21.02 6.53
N ARG A 60 -2.96 -21.91 6.84
CA ARG A 60 -1.62 -21.52 7.28
C ARG A 60 -0.91 -20.71 6.19
N GLY A 61 -0.99 -21.13 4.94
CA GLY A 61 -0.43 -20.42 3.79
C GLY A 61 -0.98 -18.99 3.69
N GLU A 62 -2.31 -18.85 3.68
CA GLU A 62 -2.99 -17.55 3.64
C GLU A 62 -2.62 -16.66 4.84
N MET A 63 -2.59 -17.23 6.05
CA MET A 63 -2.16 -16.48 7.24
C MET A 63 -0.72 -15.99 7.16
N LEU A 64 0.20 -16.83 6.67
CA LEU A 64 1.61 -16.43 6.52
C LEU A 64 1.76 -15.32 5.49
N GLU A 65 0.99 -15.38 4.40
CA GLU A 65 0.93 -14.31 3.40
C GLU A 65 0.41 -13.00 4.01
N GLU A 66 -0.71 -13.04 4.75
CA GLU A 66 -1.23 -11.86 5.46
C GLU A 66 -0.23 -11.26 6.45
N ILE A 67 0.45 -12.11 7.23
CA ILE A 67 1.50 -11.66 8.16
C ILE A 67 2.66 -11.01 7.40
N GLY A 68 3.06 -11.59 6.27
CA GLY A 68 4.07 -11.02 5.38
C GLY A 68 3.68 -9.63 4.89
N LEU A 69 2.45 -9.46 4.42
CA LEU A 69 1.91 -8.18 3.96
C LEU A 69 1.86 -7.15 5.09
N LEU A 70 1.38 -7.52 6.28
CA LEU A 70 1.35 -6.63 7.44
C LEU A 70 2.76 -6.14 7.83
N LYS A 71 3.76 -7.04 7.78
CA LYS A 71 5.15 -6.67 8.02
C LYS A 71 5.66 -5.69 6.95
N LEU A 72 5.36 -5.94 5.67
CA LEU A 72 5.71 -5.04 4.58
C LEU A 72 5.06 -3.65 4.77
N TYR A 73 3.76 -3.57 5.06
CA TYR A 73 3.07 -2.30 5.32
C TYR A 73 3.70 -1.51 6.48
N ASN A 74 4.04 -2.18 7.58
CA ASN A 74 4.72 -1.53 8.71
C ASN A 74 6.10 -1.00 8.33
N ASN A 75 6.84 -1.74 7.51
CA ASN A 75 8.14 -1.32 7.02
C ASN A 75 8.04 -0.12 6.08
N LEU A 76 7.07 -0.11 5.16
CA LEU A 76 6.81 1.03 4.25
C LEU A 76 6.38 2.28 5.02
N LEU A 77 5.52 2.12 6.04
CA LEU A 77 5.16 3.21 6.94
C LEU A 77 6.39 3.77 7.67
N THR A 78 7.26 2.88 8.17
CA THR A 78 8.51 3.27 8.83
C THR A 78 9.44 4.02 7.87
N ALA A 79 9.59 3.53 6.63
CA ALA A 79 10.39 4.17 5.59
C ALA A 79 9.86 5.58 5.25
N ARG A 80 8.54 5.72 5.10
CA ARG A 80 7.88 7.02 4.90
C ARG A 80 8.19 7.99 6.04
N ILE A 81 8.05 7.55 7.29
CA ILE A 81 8.36 8.38 8.47
C ILE A 81 9.82 8.80 8.45
N ASN A 82 10.75 7.87 8.19
CA ASN A 82 12.18 8.16 8.12
C ASN A 82 12.51 9.17 7.02
N TYR A 83 11.89 9.04 5.85
CA TYR A 83 12.02 10.02 4.77
C TYR A 83 11.55 11.41 5.23
N MET A 84 10.35 11.51 5.80
CA MET A 84 9.79 12.78 6.27
C MET A 84 10.65 13.44 7.35
N MET A 85 11.19 12.64 8.28
CA MET A 85 12.07 13.13 9.36
C MET A 85 13.44 13.58 8.85
N SER A 86 13.96 12.93 7.80
CA SER A 86 15.24 13.29 7.18
C SER A 86 15.13 14.47 6.22
N ASN A 87 13.93 14.73 5.71
CA ASN A 87 13.63 15.76 4.71
C ASN A 87 12.54 16.74 5.17
N PRO A 88 12.64 17.35 6.36
CA PRO A 88 11.55 18.16 6.93
C PRO A 88 11.24 19.43 6.14
N THR A 89 12.15 19.85 5.24
CA THR A 89 12.05 21.08 4.45
C THR A 89 11.83 20.84 2.96
N THR A 90 11.56 19.61 2.51
CA THR A 90 11.31 19.38 1.07
C THR A 90 9.91 19.81 0.65
N PHE A 91 8.98 20.00 1.60
CA PHE A 91 7.58 20.39 1.36
C PHE A 91 6.82 19.49 0.38
N THR A 92 7.37 18.32 0.08
CA THR A 92 6.74 17.26 -0.69
C THR A 92 6.06 16.30 0.29
N SER A 93 4.76 16.04 0.12
CA SER A 93 4.14 14.90 0.79
C SER A 93 4.41 13.65 -0.02
N VAL A 94 4.96 12.66 0.67
CA VAL A 94 5.21 11.35 0.11
C VAL A 94 4.30 10.36 0.79
N TYR A 95 3.61 9.56 -0.02
CA TYR A 95 2.86 8.41 0.43
C TYR A 95 3.43 7.16 -0.21
N ILE A 96 3.55 6.08 0.56
CA ILE A 96 4.18 4.83 0.13
C ILE A 96 3.26 3.68 0.57
N TYR A 97 2.84 2.85 -0.38
CA TYR A 97 1.95 1.72 -0.16
C TYR A 97 2.36 0.53 -1.01
N TYR A 98 1.93 -0.67 -0.62
CA TYR A 98 2.04 -1.86 -1.47
C TYR A 98 0.66 -2.17 -2.07
N ASP A 99 0.57 -2.26 -3.39
CA ASP A 99 -0.69 -2.57 -4.07
C ASP A 99 -0.80 -4.06 -4.35
N SER A 100 -1.24 -4.83 -3.36
CA SER A 100 -1.38 -6.29 -3.49
C SER A 100 -2.39 -6.76 -4.54
N ILE A 101 -3.37 -5.92 -4.90
CA ILE A 101 -4.53 -6.33 -5.70
C ILE A 101 -4.66 -5.61 -7.04
N GLY A 102 -3.87 -4.56 -7.29
CA GLY A 102 -3.97 -3.76 -8.51
C GLY A 102 -5.08 -2.71 -8.43
N TRP A 103 -5.46 -2.25 -7.23
CA TRP A 103 -6.56 -1.27 -7.12
C TRP A 103 -6.14 0.13 -7.60
N ILE A 104 -4.84 0.39 -7.65
CA ILE A 104 -4.28 1.69 -8.04
C ILE A 104 -4.22 1.84 -9.57
N GLU A 105 -4.45 0.76 -10.32
CA GLU A 105 -4.54 0.80 -11.79
C GLU A 105 -5.60 1.79 -12.27
N GLU A 106 -6.65 2.08 -11.49
CA GLU A 106 -7.68 3.09 -11.82
C GLU A 106 -7.12 4.52 -12.04
N PHE A 107 -5.90 4.79 -11.55
CA PHE A 107 -5.23 6.08 -11.75
C PHE A 107 -4.45 6.17 -13.07
N PHE A 108 -4.29 5.05 -13.78
CA PHE A 108 -3.50 4.91 -14.99
C PHE A 108 -4.32 4.24 -16.09
N GLU A 109 -3.95 4.42 -17.36
CA GLU A 109 -4.63 3.72 -18.45
C GLU A 109 -4.00 2.34 -18.70
N ASP A 110 -2.67 2.23 -18.66
CA ASP A 110 -1.93 1.01 -19.05
C ASP A 110 -0.79 0.63 -18.07
N VAL A 111 -0.91 0.98 -16.79
CA VAL A 111 0.11 0.68 -15.78
C VAL A 111 -0.40 -0.41 -14.84
N ASN A 112 0.27 -1.58 -14.84
CA ASN A 112 0.00 -2.63 -13.87
C ASN A 112 0.70 -2.30 -12.55
N THR A 113 -0.09 -1.98 -11.52
CA THR A 113 0.38 -1.68 -10.17
C THR A 113 0.33 -2.89 -9.23
N LYS A 114 -0.30 -3.98 -9.63
CA LYS A 114 -0.45 -5.17 -8.79
C LYS A 114 0.90 -5.77 -8.41
N GLY A 115 1.08 -6.01 -7.12
CA GLY A 115 2.29 -6.56 -6.53
C GLY A 115 3.46 -5.56 -6.47
N LYS A 116 3.20 -4.26 -6.63
CA LYS A 116 4.25 -3.21 -6.64
C LYS A 116 4.11 -2.27 -5.45
N ILE A 117 5.21 -1.63 -5.10
CA ILE A 117 5.22 -0.50 -4.17
C ILE A 117 4.83 0.75 -4.97
N TYR A 118 3.74 1.36 -4.55
CA TYR A 118 3.23 2.59 -5.11
C TYR A 118 3.67 3.80 -4.29
N VAL A 119 4.30 4.77 -4.94
CA VAL A 119 4.82 6.00 -4.33
C VAL A 119 4.08 7.20 -4.90
N VAL A 120 3.38 7.96 -4.07
CA VAL A 120 2.75 9.23 -4.49
C VAL A 120 3.58 10.38 -3.95
N ILE A 121 4.03 11.25 -4.85
CA ILE A 121 4.82 12.44 -4.54
C ILE A 121 3.97 13.65 -4.90
N ARG A 122 3.48 14.35 -3.87
CA ARG A 122 2.70 15.57 -4.01
C ARG A 122 3.55 16.79 -3.67
N ASP A 123 3.65 17.71 -4.61
CA ASP A 123 4.33 18.99 -4.45
C ASP A 123 3.35 20.07 -3.97
N PHE A 124 3.51 20.56 -2.74
CA PHE A 124 2.67 21.62 -2.18
C PHE A 124 3.17 23.04 -2.43
N ARG A 125 4.26 23.21 -3.18
CA ARG A 125 4.89 24.52 -3.37
C ARG A 125 5.01 24.93 -4.82
N GLU A 126 4.35 24.20 -5.71
CA GLU A 126 4.42 24.50 -7.13
C GLU A 126 5.89 24.50 -7.64
N TYR A 127 6.77 23.75 -6.99
CA TYR A 127 8.17 23.58 -7.40
C TYR A 127 8.28 22.93 -8.79
N PHE A 128 7.31 22.09 -9.12
CA PHE A 128 7.23 21.40 -10.40
C PHE A 128 6.51 22.19 -11.50
N SER A 129 5.57 23.08 -11.16
CA SER A 129 4.70 23.73 -12.16
C SER A 129 5.42 24.73 -13.06
N ASP A 130 6.52 25.32 -12.59
CA ASP A 130 7.30 26.29 -13.38
C ASP A 130 8.39 25.63 -14.27
N ARG A 131 8.48 24.29 -14.26
CA ARG A 131 9.55 23.56 -14.95
C ARG A 131 9.15 23.12 -16.35
N SER A 132 10.10 23.24 -17.29
CA SER A 132 9.98 22.57 -18.60
C SER A 132 10.03 21.04 -18.44
N GLY A 133 9.53 20.29 -19.42
CA GLY A 133 9.46 18.82 -19.36
C GLY A 133 10.78 18.13 -19.02
N VAL A 134 11.91 18.58 -19.60
CA VAL A 134 13.24 18.02 -19.28
C VAL A 134 13.63 18.31 -17.82
N ALA A 135 13.49 19.55 -17.37
CA ALA A 135 13.82 19.96 -16.00
C ALA A 135 12.87 19.32 -14.95
N LEU A 136 11.65 18.99 -15.37
CA LEU A 136 10.66 18.28 -14.57
C LEU A 136 11.03 16.80 -14.42
N LYS A 137 11.37 16.12 -15.52
CA LYS A 137 11.88 14.73 -15.51
C LYS A 137 13.13 14.58 -14.64
N GLU A 138 14.10 15.50 -14.76
CA GLU A 138 15.30 15.49 -13.91
C GLU A 138 14.95 15.64 -12.43
N ALA A 139 14.00 16.52 -12.09
CA ALA A 139 13.54 16.67 -10.72
C ALA A 139 12.86 15.39 -10.20
N PHE A 140 11.97 14.78 -10.99
CA PHE A 140 11.32 13.52 -10.65
C PHE A 140 12.32 12.42 -10.33
N LYS A 141 13.39 12.32 -11.13
CA LYS A 141 14.47 11.38 -10.89
C LYS A 141 15.15 11.59 -9.56
N ILE A 142 15.58 12.82 -9.28
CA ILE A 142 16.25 13.16 -8.00
C ILE A 142 15.37 12.81 -6.80
N TYR A 143 14.08 13.17 -6.85
CA TYR A 143 13.17 12.89 -5.74
C TYR A 143 12.93 11.39 -5.55
N LEU A 144 12.70 10.65 -6.64
CA LEU A 144 12.45 9.23 -6.56
C LEU A 144 13.69 8.46 -6.08
N ASP A 145 14.89 8.83 -6.55
CA ASP A 145 16.16 8.23 -6.09
C ASP A 145 16.34 8.41 -4.58
N VAL A 146 16.04 9.60 -4.06
CA VAL A 146 16.11 9.86 -2.61
C VAL A 146 15.09 9.01 -1.85
N ILE A 147 13.84 8.95 -2.31
CA ILE A 147 12.79 8.13 -1.66
C ILE A 147 13.15 6.64 -1.72
N TYR A 148 13.67 6.18 -2.86
CA TYR A 148 14.08 4.80 -3.08
C TYR A 148 15.13 4.36 -2.05
N SER A 149 16.09 5.22 -1.69
CA SER A 149 17.07 4.89 -0.64
C SER A 149 16.47 4.56 0.73
N PHE A 150 15.22 4.98 1.02
CA PHE A 150 14.52 4.62 2.26
C PHE A 150 13.75 3.29 2.16
N ILE A 151 13.49 2.81 0.94
CA ILE A 151 12.73 1.59 0.68
C ILE A 151 13.54 0.52 -0.08
N GLU A 152 14.82 0.76 -0.37
CA GLU A 152 15.68 -0.15 -1.15
C GLU A 152 15.76 -1.55 -0.54
N ASN A 153 15.65 -1.68 0.78
CA ASN A 153 15.66 -2.98 1.48
C ASN A 153 14.30 -3.70 1.44
N LEU A 154 13.28 -3.08 0.85
CA LEU A 154 11.92 -3.58 0.71
C LEU A 154 11.55 -3.89 -0.76
N ALA A 155 12.40 -3.48 -1.69
CA ALA A 155 12.29 -3.76 -3.12
C ALA A 155 13.49 -4.61 -3.57
N THR A 156 13.30 -5.44 -4.59
CA THR A 156 14.38 -6.14 -5.29
C THR A 156 15.09 -5.19 -6.24
N ASP A 157 14.32 -4.41 -7.01
CA ASP A 157 14.83 -3.38 -7.89
C ASP A 157 13.80 -2.28 -8.15
N MET A 158 14.28 -1.05 -8.42
CA MET A 158 13.40 0.10 -8.60
C MET A 158 12.49 -0.05 -9.82
N ASP A 159 13.02 -0.55 -10.93
CA ASP A 159 12.36 -0.54 -12.23
C ASP A 159 11.15 -1.49 -12.27
N ASN A 160 11.26 -2.64 -11.62
CA ASN A 160 10.20 -3.64 -11.57
C ASN A 160 9.28 -3.49 -10.38
N ASP A 161 9.78 -3.05 -9.22
CA ASP A 161 8.96 -3.09 -8.00
C ASP A 161 8.28 -1.77 -7.68
N ILE A 162 8.71 -0.65 -8.28
CA ILE A 162 8.19 0.67 -7.95
C ILE A 162 7.32 1.22 -9.08
N VAL A 163 6.17 1.78 -8.70
CA VAL A 163 5.40 2.71 -9.54
C VAL A 163 5.31 4.03 -8.77
N ALA A 164 5.70 5.14 -9.40
CA ALA A 164 5.61 6.44 -8.75
C ALA A 164 4.67 7.38 -9.50
N LEU A 165 3.84 8.14 -8.79
CA LEU A 165 2.97 9.18 -9.34
C LEU A 165 3.40 10.54 -8.79
N PHE A 166 3.63 11.49 -9.71
CA PHE A 166 3.98 12.87 -9.38
C PHE A 166 2.77 13.78 -9.60
N ILE A 167 2.41 14.53 -8.56
CA ILE A 167 1.20 15.35 -8.52
C ILE A 167 1.54 16.76 -8.05
N SER A 168 0.94 17.78 -8.66
CA SER A 168 0.99 19.16 -8.17
C SER A 168 0.12 19.37 -6.93
N GLU A 169 0.19 20.56 -6.34
CA GLU A 169 -0.61 20.94 -5.17
C GLU A 169 -2.11 20.79 -5.45
N GLY A 170 -2.53 21.30 -6.63
CA GLY A 170 -3.90 21.24 -7.12
C GLY A 170 -4.40 19.84 -7.51
N GLY A 171 -3.60 18.80 -7.31
CA GLY A 171 -3.97 17.43 -7.66
C GLY A 171 -3.78 17.08 -9.14
N ILE A 172 -3.11 17.93 -9.91
CA ILE A 172 -2.85 17.69 -11.34
C ILE A 172 -1.75 16.64 -11.47
N ARG A 173 -2.00 15.60 -12.28
CA ARG A 173 -1.01 14.56 -12.59
C ARG A 173 0.04 15.17 -13.52
N LEU A 174 1.28 15.18 -13.07
CA LEU A 174 2.39 15.77 -13.82
C LEU A 174 3.16 14.70 -14.60
N GLY A 175 3.26 13.49 -14.04
CA GLY A 175 3.91 12.37 -14.66
C GLY A 175 4.00 11.18 -13.71
N TYR A 176 4.59 10.09 -14.19
CA TYR A 176 4.76 8.87 -13.43
C TYR A 176 6.06 8.14 -13.81
N PHE A 177 6.48 7.22 -12.94
CA PHE A 177 7.57 6.30 -13.18
C PHE A 177 7.04 4.88 -13.25
N TYR A 178 7.41 4.14 -14.30
CA TYR A 178 7.05 2.74 -14.49
C TYR A 178 8.08 2.03 -15.37
N GLN A 179 8.47 0.79 -15.00
CA GLN A 179 9.39 -0.04 -15.81
C GLN A 179 10.72 0.66 -16.15
N GLY A 180 11.27 1.43 -15.21
CA GLY A 180 12.54 2.16 -15.42
C GLY A 180 12.42 3.45 -16.21
N GLU A 181 11.21 3.83 -16.64
CA GLU A 181 10.97 5.01 -17.45
C GLU A 181 10.15 6.08 -16.73
N TYR A 182 10.44 7.34 -17.03
CA TYR A 182 9.66 8.50 -16.58
C TYR A 182 8.77 8.98 -17.72
N HIS A 183 7.48 9.12 -17.46
CA HIS A 183 6.47 9.57 -18.41
C HIS A 183 5.85 10.87 -17.91
N LEU A 184 5.72 11.87 -18.79
CA LEU A 184 5.03 13.12 -18.49
C LEU A 184 3.59 13.04 -19.02
N TRP A 185 2.64 13.68 -18.35
CA TRP A 185 1.23 13.61 -18.74
C TRP A 185 0.83 14.57 -19.87
N GLU A 186 1.57 15.68 -20.04
CA GLU A 186 1.29 16.72 -21.04
C GLU A 186 2.26 16.71 -22.24
N GLU A 187 2.73 15.53 -22.68
CA GLU A 187 3.43 15.40 -23.97
C GLU A 187 2.46 15.30 -25.16
#